data_AF-A0A2N2XL02-F1
#
_entry.id   AF-A0A2N2XL02-F1
#
_cell.length_a   1.000
_cell.length_b   1.000
_cell.length_c   1.000
_cell.angle_alpha   90.00
_cell.angle_beta   90.00
_cell.angle_gamma   90.00
#
_symmetry.space_group_name_H-M   'P 1'
#
loop_
_entity.id
_entity.type
_entity.pdbx_description
1 polymer ?
#
loop_
_entity_poly.entity_id
_entity_poly.type
_entity_poly.pdbx_seq_one_letter_code
_entity_poly.pdbx_strand_id
1 'polypeptide(L)'
;MLNPLGFLEQCKAGKVGHGNSHVVVVGGGNTAMDVARAAKRTLALNGTVTLIYRRSRGEMPADEEEILAALAEGVKLIGMYAPVEILQKDGHVSGIRCRPTIFAGLDEKGRRKTVIAGGADFVVNAGVVIPALGQSLDNPLADPALLKTKRNGYATQIQGVFIGGDARNGAANIIGAVADGKNAARSIAADAQGRFPNLFAEHQRNTKTRDLLLKKSVRQFSPVITDTDTGQQPLITSDEQAITEASRCLLCDEICNVCVTVCPNLANQGYETEPVEFFLKKAVRQDDGSAGIVADDQFVVSQRYQVFNIGNFCNECGNCTTFCPTSGSPYRDKPTFWLTPESFESAEEGFFIAEEDDEIIIISKRTDGSTVVLRQKANVYEWDSSVFSATLDRLTFEPINVTFHDHAVPEAGLQEAAWLRTLLDVHKVLSVIQKNINTVQP
;
A
#
# COMPACT_ATOMS: atom_id res chain seq x y z
N MET A 1 -9.24 24.61 25.10
CA MET A 1 -8.94 23.61 24.05
C MET A 1 -7.46 23.30 24.08
N LEU A 2 -7.05 22.10 23.64
CA LEU A 2 -5.64 21.75 23.50
C LEU A 2 -5.32 21.43 22.04
N ASN A 3 -4.12 21.79 21.57
CA ASN A 3 -3.60 21.30 20.30
C ASN A 3 -3.25 19.81 20.44
N PRO A 4 -3.64 18.93 19.50
CA PRO A 4 -3.42 17.49 19.63
C PRO A 4 -1.94 17.11 19.69
N LEU A 5 -1.10 17.67 18.83
CA LEU A 5 0.33 17.35 18.79
C LEU A 5 1.07 17.91 20.00
N GLY A 6 0.76 19.16 20.39
CA GLY A 6 1.31 19.74 21.61
C GLY A 6 0.91 18.98 22.87
N PHE A 7 -0.31 18.45 22.92
CA PHE A 7 -0.76 17.57 24.00
C PHE A 7 0.05 16.26 24.04
N LEU A 8 0.20 15.57 22.90
CA LEU A 8 0.99 14.35 22.81
C LEU A 8 2.47 14.57 23.18
N GLU A 9 3.05 15.70 22.74
CA GLU A 9 4.41 16.10 23.10
C GLU A 9 4.56 16.31 24.61
N GLN A 10 3.61 16.99 25.25
CA GLN A 10 3.62 17.19 26.70
C GLN A 10 3.43 15.87 27.46
N CYS A 11 2.58 14.96 26.98
CA CYS A 11 2.44 13.61 27.53
C CYS A 11 3.77 12.85 27.46
N LYS A 12 4.41 12.85 26.28
CA LYS A 12 5.73 12.23 26.08
C LYS A 12 6.80 12.81 27.00
N ALA A 13 6.75 14.12 27.24
CA ALA A 13 7.66 14.81 28.14
C ALA A 13 7.33 14.63 29.64
N GLY A 14 6.27 13.88 29.99
CA GLY A 14 5.82 13.69 31.37
C GLY A 14 5.29 14.98 32.03
N LYS A 15 4.89 15.98 31.22
CA LYS A 15 4.45 17.31 31.70
C LYS A 15 2.94 17.41 31.90
N VAL A 16 2.17 16.44 31.42
CA VAL A 16 0.73 16.39 31.63
C VAL A 16 0.45 15.69 32.96
N GLY A 17 -0.16 16.41 33.90
CA GLY A 17 -0.61 15.85 35.15
C GLY A 17 -1.81 14.93 35.00
N HIS A 18 -2.05 14.10 36.01
CA HIS A 18 -3.23 13.27 36.09
C HIS A 18 -4.46 14.08 36.51
N GLY A 19 -5.63 13.76 35.95
CA GLY A 19 -6.87 14.47 36.25
C GLY A 19 -8.13 13.62 36.11
N ASN A 20 -9.27 14.23 36.41
CA ASN A 20 -10.60 13.63 36.32
C ASN A 20 -11.48 14.34 35.27
N SER A 21 -10.85 14.91 34.24
CA SER A 21 -11.54 15.72 33.24
C SER A 21 -12.44 14.88 32.34
N HIS A 22 -13.53 15.47 31.88
CA HIS A 22 -14.29 14.97 30.75
C HIS A 22 -13.66 15.53 29.47
N VAL A 23 -13.01 14.67 28.69
CA VAL A 23 -12.27 15.03 27.48
C VAL A 23 -13.08 14.65 26.26
N VAL A 24 -13.22 15.57 25.32
CA VAL A 24 -13.72 15.27 23.98
C VAL A 24 -12.59 15.36 22.97
N VAL A 25 -12.43 14.31 22.17
CA VAL A 25 -11.52 14.26 21.03
C VAL A 25 -12.36 14.32 19.76
N VAL A 26 -12.05 15.23 18.85
CA VAL A 26 -12.75 15.32 17.55
C VAL A 26 -11.84 14.82 16.45
N GLY A 27 -12.18 13.70 15.83
CA GLY A 27 -11.36 13.07 14.79
C GLY A 27 -11.61 11.58 14.69
N GLY A 28 -10.99 10.92 13.70
CA GLY A 28 -11.11 9.46 13.51
C GLY A 28 -9.89 8.78 12.92
N GLY A 29 -8.75 9.48 12.81
CA GLY A 29 -7.47 8.90 12.38
C GLY A 29 -6.59 8.48 13.55
N ASN A 30 -5.41 7.92 13.26
CA ASN A 30 -4.48 7.41 14.28
C ASN A 30 -4.11 8.47 15.33
N THR A 31 -3.86 9.73 14.93
CA THR A 31 -3.64 10.83 15.88
C THR A 31 -4.81 11.02 16.86
N ALA A 32 -6.06 10.80 16.43
CA ALA A 32 -7.21 10.90 17.32
C ALA A 32 -7.25 9.73 18.32
N MET A 33 -6.80 8.53 17.91
CA MET A 33 -6.69 7.37 18.81
C MET A 33 -5.59 7.61 19.85
N ASP A 34 -4.41 8.06 19.42
CA ASP A 34 -3.30 8.42 20.31
C ASP A 34 -3.72 9.45 21.34
N VAL A 35 -4.37 10.54 20.90
CA VAL A 35 -4.86 11.60 21.78
C VAL A 35 -5.90 11.05 22.76
N ALA A 36 -6.84 10.21 22.31
CA ALA A 36 -7.89 9.67 23.16
C ALA A 36 -7.32 8.75 24.25
N ARG A 37 -6.41 7.85 23.88
CA ARG A 37 -5.75 6.92 24.81
C ARG A 37 -4.83 7.66 25.78
N ALA A 38 -4.01 8.59 25.28
CA ALA A 38 -3.17 9.44 26.12
C ALA A 38 -4.00 10.28 27.11
N ALA A 39 -5.12 10.86 26.66
CA ALA A 39 -6.05 11.58 27.53
C ALA A 39 -6.69 10.67 28.58
N LYS A 40 -7.04 9.43 28.22
CA LYS A 40 -7.61 8.46 29.15
C LYS A 40 -6.64 8.08 30.27
N ARG A 41 -5.36 7.97 29.94
CA ARG A 41 -4.27 7.65 30.89
C ARG A 41 -3.77 8.83 31.70
N THR A 42 -4.05 10.07 31.27
CA THR A 42 -3.56 11.29 31.93
C THR A 42 -4.72 12.14 32.48
N LEU A 43 -5.34 12.95 31.62
CA LEU A 43 -6.34 13.95 31.97
C LEU A 43 -7.64 13.36 32.53
N ALA A 44 -7.95 12.09 32.24
CA ALA A 44 -9.25 11.46 32.47
C ALA A 44 -9.16 10.08 33.17
N LEU A 45 -8.25 9.92 34.15
CA LEU A 45 -8.13 8.68 34.93
C LEU A 45 -9.49 8.25 35.51
N ASN A 46 -10.14 9.13 36.27
CA ASN A 46 -11.52 8.93 36.75
C ASN A 46 -12.55 9.73 35.94
N GLY A 47 -12.12 10.32 34.83
CA GLY A 47 -12.97 11.06 33.91
C GLY A 47 -13.49 10.20 32.77
N THR A 48 -14.00 10.86 31.73
CA THR A 48 -14.45 10.19 30.51
C THR A 48 -13.72 10.76 29.31
N VAL A 49 -13.39 9.91 28.34
CA VAL A 49 -12.94 10.34 27.02
C VAL A 49 -14.00 9.96 26.00
N THR A 50 -14.47 10.94 25.23
CA THR A 50 -15.44 10.75 24.16
C THR A 50 -14.85 11.19 22.83
N LEU A 51 -14.77 10.27 21.88
CA LEU A 51 -14.36 10.52 20.51
C LEU A 51 -15.58 10.84 19.65
N ILE A 52 -15.56 11.98 18.97
CA ILE A 52 -16.63 12.42 18.07
C ILE A 52 -16.12 12.35 16.64
N TYR A 53 -16.84 11.61 15.80
CA TYR A 53 -16.49 11.43 14.40
C TYR A 53 -17.69 11.66 13.47
N ARG A 54 -17.45 12.45 12.42
CA ARG A 54 -18.47 12.88 11.45
C ARG A 54 -18.95 11.79 10.47
N ARG A 55 -18.44 10.56 10.60
CA ARG A 55 -18.84 9.38 9.82
C ARG A 55 -19.01 8.19 10.76
N SER A 56 -19.35 7.02 10.23
CA SER A 56 -19.47 5.79 11.01
C SER A 56 -18.09 5.22 11.38
N ARG A 57 -18.05 4.27 12.33
CA ARG A 57 -16.82 3.56 12.74
C ARG A 57 -16.10 2.94 11.55
N GLY A 58 -16.83 2.30 10.64
CA GLY A 58 -16.27 1.65 9.44
C GLY A 58 -15.64 2.62 8.44
N GLU A 59 -15.84 3.93 8.61
CA GLU A 59 -15.23 4.97 7.77
C GLU A 59 -14.10 5.71 8.50
N MET A 60 -13.70 5.26 9.69
CA MET A 60 -12.56 5.82 10.42
C MET A 60 -11.27 5.48 9.69
N PRO A 61 -10.39 6.45 9.39
CA PRO A 61 -9.10 6.18 8.77
C PRO A 61 -8.06 5.59 9.73
N ALA A 62 -8.35 5.51 11.03
CA ALA A 62 -7.47 4.84 11.98
C ALA A 62 -7.43 3.33 11.74
N ASP A 63 -6.29 2.70 12.07
CA ASP A 63 -6.16 1.25 12.01
C ASP A 63 -7.16 0.60 12.98
N GLU A 64 -7.78 -0.52 12.56
CA GLU A 64 -8.85 -1.14 13.37
C GLU A 64 -8.34 -1.57 14.75
N GLU A 65 -7.09 -2.02 14.84
CA GLU A 65 -6.44 -2.37 16.11
C GLU A 65 -6.37 -1.18 17.08
N GLU A 66 -6.06 0.02 16.59
CA GLU A 66 -6.01 1.23 17.41
C GLU A 66 -7.41 1.66 17.89
N ILE A 67 -8.43 1.50 17.03
CA ILE A 67 -9.82 1.77 17.42
C ILE A 67 -10.26 0.79 18.52
N LEU A 68 -9.98 -0.50 18.34
CA LEU A 68 -10.34 -1.53 19.32
C LEU A 68 -9.60 -1.31 20.65
N ALA A 69 -8.32 -0.97 20.62
CA ALA A 69 -7.55 -0.64 21.82
C ALA A 69 -8.13 0.58 22.57
N ALA A 70 -8.47 1.65 21.86
CA ALA A 70 -9.10 2.82 22.48
C ALA A 70 -10.45 2.48 23.14
N LEU A 71 -11.29 1.69 22.48
CA LEU A 71 -12.57 1.24 23.04
C LEU A 71 -12.37 0.33 24.26
N ALA A 72 -11.38 -0.56 24.23
CA ALA A 72 -11.02 -1.43 25.35
C ALA A 72 -10.53 -0.64 26.58
N GLU A 73 -9.88 0.51 26.38
CA GLU A 73 -9.51 1.45 27.45
C GLU A 73 -10.70 2.29 27.98
N GLY A 74 -11.90 2.08 27.44
CA GLY A 74 -13.12 2.76 27.85
C GLY A 74 -13.36 4.12 27.19
N VAL A 75 -12.68 4.42 26.08
CA VAL A 75 -13.00 5.58 25.23
C VAL A 75 -14.38 5.34 24.61
N LYS A 76 -15.27 6.34 24.68
CA LYS A 76 -16.60 6.28 24.06
C LYS A 76 -16.54 6.80 22.63
N LEU A 77 -17.13 6.10 21.67
CA LEU A 77 -17.23 6.57 20.28
C LEU A 77 -18.64 7.08 19.98
N ILE A 78 -18.74 8.32 19.52
CA ILE A 78 -19.94 8.93 18.95
C ILE A 78 -19.67 9.16 17.45
N GLY A 79 -20.10 8.20 16.63
CA GLY A 79 -20.04 8.30 15.17
C GLY A 79 -21.28 8.96 14.58
N MET A 80 -21.18 9.42 13.32
CA MET A 80 -22.22 10.15 12.59
C MET A 80 -22.62 11.51 13.20
N TYR A 81 -21.70 12.18 13.90
CA TYR A 81 -21.92 13.54 14.42
C TYR A 81 -20.76 14.47 14.13
N ALA A 82 -21.07 15.72 13.80
CA ALA A 82 -20.08 16.78 13.61
C ALA A 82 -20.24 17.84 14.70
N PRO A 83 -19.13 18.36 15.24
CA PRO A 83 -19.19 19.50 16.16
C PRO A 83 -19.66 20.75 15.42
N VAL A 84 -20.53 21.53 16.06
CA VAL A 84 -21.02 22.81 15.55
C VAL A 84 -20.57 23.99 16.40
N GLU A 85 -20.38 23.79 17.71
CA GLU A 85 -20.01 24.87 18.63
C GLU A 85 -19.32 24.33 19.88
N ILE A 86 -18.32 25.05 20.39
CA ILE A 86 -17.70 24.79 21.68
C ILE A 86 -18.35 25.69 22.72
N LEU A 87 -18.92 25.08 23.74
CA LEU A 87 -19.59 25.79 24.83
C LEU A 87 -18.58 26.20 25.88
N GLN A 88 -18.76 27.41 26.41
CA GLN A 88 -17.89 27.97 27.44
C GLN A 88 -18.71 28.48 28.62
N LYS A 89 -18.11 28.39 29.81
CA LYS A 89 -18.62 28.99 31.05
C LYS A 89 -17.43 29.55 31.82
N ASP A 90 -17.51 30.81 32.24
CA ASP A 90 -16.46 31.49 33.03
C ASP A 90 -15.06 31.42 32.38
N GLY A 91 -14.99 31.55 31.05
CA GLY A 91 -13.74 31.48 30.28
C GLY A 91 -13.17 30.06 30.09
N HIS A 92 -13.87 29.02 30.56
CA HIS A 92 -13.45 27.62 30.46
C HIS A 92 -14.41 26.83 29.58
N VAL A 93 -13.91 25.76 28.95
CA VAL A 93 -14.75 24.86 28.16
C VAL A 93 -15.71 24.11 29.09
N SER A 94 -16.99 24.08 28.73
CA SER A 94 -18.03 23.35 29.47
C SER A 94 -18.66 22.21 28.66
N GLY A 95 -18.50 22.23 27.34
CA GLY A 95 -18.97 21.16 26.47
C GLY A 95 -18.80 21.46 25.00
N ILE A 96 -19.33 20.57 24.16
CA ILE A 96 -19.36 20.72 22.72
C ILE A 96 -20.75 20.35 22.20
N ARG A 97 -21.33 21.24 21.40
CA ARG A 97 -22.60 20.99 20.70
C ARG A 97 -22.30 20.27 19.40
N CYS A 98 -23.02 19.19 19.15
CA CYS A 98 -22.85 18.34 17.98
C CYS A 98 -24.19 18.13 17.26
N ARG A 99 -24.11 17.98 15.95
CA ARG A 99 -25.26 17.78 15.07
C ARG A 99 -25.14 16.48 14.28
N PRO A 100 -26.23 15.73 14.07
CA PRO A 100 -26.18 14.50 13.29
C PRO A 100 -25.75 14.74 11.85
N THR A 101 -25.14 13.73 11.25
CA THR A 101 -24.69 13.72 9.87
C THR A 101 -25.25 12.51 9.14
N ILE A 102 -25.38 12.62 7.81
CA ILE A 102 -25.76 11.52 6.91
C ILE A 102 -24.80 11.47 5.72
N PHE A 103 -24.69 10.31 5.09
CA PHE A 103 -23.88 10.15 3.87
C PHE A 103 -24.50 10.87 2.67
N ALA A 104 -23.66 11.49 1.85
CA ALA A 104 -24.04 12.25 0.67
C ALA A 104 -23.03 12.02 -0.47
N GLY A 105 -22.93 10.77 -0.91
CA GLY A 105 -22.01 10.35 -1.96
C GLY A 105 -20.57 10.16 -1.49
N LEU A 106 -19.62 10.29 -2.42
CA LEU A 106 -18.18 10.15 -2.18
C LEU A 106 -17.47 11.51 -2.32
N ASP A 107 -16.34 11.69 -1.64
CA ASP A 107 -15.41 12.79 -1.86
C ASP A 107 -14.46 12.50 -3.04
N GLU A 108 -13.65 13.48 -3.46
CA GLU A 108 -12.70 13.34 -4.58
C GLU A 108 -11.70 12.19 -4.41
N LYS A 109 -11.52 11.71 -3.17
CA LYS A 109 -10.66 10.59 -2.80
C LYS A 109 -11.43 9.28 -2.65
N GLY A 110 -12.67 9.22 -3.13
CA GLY A 110 -13.54 8.04 -3.08
C GLY A 110 -14.09 7.70 -1.70
N ARG A 111 -13.88 8.53 -0.67
CA ARG A 111 -14.39 8.25 0.69
C ARG A 111 -15.80 8.77 0.87
N ARG A 112 -16.62 8.14 1.70
CA ARG A 112 -18.00 8.62 1.93
C ARG A 112 -18.04 10.06 2.45
N LYS A 113 -18.66 10.95 1.69
CA LYS A 113 -18.90 12.33 2.10
C LYS A 113 -20.07 12.37 3.08
N THR A 114 -20.00 13.22 4.09
CA THR A 114 -21.13 13.46 4.99
C THR A 114 -21.58 14.91 4.94
N VAL A 115 -22.89 15.10 5.10
CA VAL A 115 -23.53 16.42 5.27
C VAL A 115 -24.31 16.42 6.58
N ILE A 116 -24.56 17.62 7.07
CA ILE A 116 -25.42 17.81 8.23
C ILE A 116 -26.82 17.25 7.92
N ALA A 117 -27.32 16.40 8.81
CA ALA A 117 -28.66 15.85 8.72
C ALA A 117 -29.68 16.77 9.40
N GLY A 118 -30.96 16.60 9.08
CA GLY A 118 -32.04 17.12 9.92
C GLY A 118 -32.07 16.36 11.25
N GLY A 119 -32.17 17.08 12.37
CA GLY A 119 -32.21 16.47 13.70
C GLY A 119 -31.85 17.47 14.80
N ALA A 120 -32.07 17.06 16.06
CA ALA A 120 -31.73 17.88 17.21
C ALA A 120 -30.23 17.85 17.48
N ASP A 121 -29.68 19.02 17.81
CA ASP A 121 -28.34 19.11 18.38
C ASP A 121 -28.35 18.50 19.78
N PHE A 122 -27.23 17.91 20.16
CA PHE A 122 -27.00 17.52 21.55
C PHE A 122 -25.66 18.02 22.05
N VAL A 123 -25.54 18.12 23.37
CA VAL A 123 -24.35 18.64 24.04
C VAL A 123 -23.61 17.49 24.72
N VAL A 124 -22.32 17.36 24.42
CA VAL A 124 -21.41 16.51 25.19
C VAL A 124 -20.68 17.38 26.20
N ASN A 125 -20.89 17.12 27.49
CA ASN A 125 -20.17 17.82 28.56
C ASN A 125 -18.68 17.50 28.49
N ALA A 126 -17.85 18.54 28.54
CA ALA A 126 -16.41 18.42 28.41
C ALA A 126 -15.71 19.57 29.13
N GLY A 127 -14.68 19.27 29.92
CA GLY A 127 -13.75 20.28 30.44
C GLY A 127 -12.57 20.52 29.49
N VAL A 128 -12.31 19.58 28.58
CA VAL A 128 -11.24 19.65 27.59
C VAL A 128 -11.76 19.20 26.23
N VAL A 129 -11.42 19.94 25.19
CA VAL A 129 -11.68 19.58 23.78
C VAL A 129 -10.35 19.58 23.04
N ILE A 130 -10.07 18.50 22.32
CA ILE A 130 -8.85 18.29 21.53
C ILE A 130 -9.24 17.97 20.07
N PRO A 131 -9.10 18.90 19.11
CA PRO A 131 -9.42 18.66 17.71
C PRO A 131 -8.27 17.96 16.98
N ALA A 132 -8.42 16.67 16.70
CA ALA A 132 -7.49 15.83 15.94
C ALA A 132 -7.98 15.61 14.49
N LEU A 133 -8.12 16.72 13.74
CA LEU A 133 -8.80 16.77 12.44
C LEU A 133 -7.89 16.57 11.22
N GLY A 134 -6.65 16.13 11.42
CA GLY A 134 -5.62 15.98 10.40
C GLY A 134 -4.51 17.02 10.52
N GLN A 135 -3.55 16.95 9.61
CA GLN A 135 -2.36 17.81 9.58
C GLN A 135 -2.20 18.40 8.18
N SER A 136 -1.66 19.61 8.11
CA SER A 136 -1.23 20.25 6.87
C SER A 136 0.27 20.50 6.96
N LEU A 137 0.94 20.43 5.82
CA LEU A 137 2.34 20.80 5.74
C LEU A 137 2.49 22.29 6.12
N ASP A 138 3.21 22.56 7.19
CA ASP A 138 3.68 23.89 7.53
C ASP A 138 5.09 24.06 6.95
N ASN A 139 5.16 24.54 5.70
CA ASN A 139 6.44 24.71 5.00
C ASN A 139 6.76 26.20 4.78
N PRO A 140 7.70 26.77 5.54
CA PRO A 140 8.17 28.14 5.29
C PRO A 140 9.22 28.23 4.17
N LEU A 141 9.70 27.10 3.62
CA LEU A 141 10.91 27.07 2.78
C LEU A 141 10.64 27.30 1.28
N ALA A 142 9.46 26.94 0.78
CA ALA A 142 9.11 27.06 -0.64
C ALA A 142 7.60 27.06 -0.88
N ASP A 143 7.18 27.64 -2.01
CA ASP A 143 5.81 27.49 -2.51
C ASP A 143 5.49 25.99 -2.69
N PRO A 144 4.39 25.47 -2.11
CA PRO A 144 3.95 24.08 -2.29
C PRO A 144 3.85 23.65 -3.76
N ALA A 145 3.58 24.57 -4.70
CA ALA A 145 3.57 24.25 -6.12
C ALA A 145 4.95 23.81 -6.65
N LEU A 146 6.03 24.38 -6.13
CA LEU A 146 7.40 24.03 -6.51
C LEU A 146 7.87 22.70 -5.92
N LEU A 147 7.25 22.27 -4.83
CA LEU A 147 7.51 20.98 -4.19
C LEU A 147 6.85 19.79 -4.90
N LYS A 148 5.98 20.04 -5.88
CA LYS A 148 5.36 18.96 -6.66
C LYS A 148 6.41 18.21 -7.47
N THR A 149 6.41 16.89 -7.36
CA THR A 149 7.28 16.02 -8.15
C THR A 149 6.65 15.74 -9.51
N LYS A 150 7.46 15.31 -10.49
CA LYS A 150 6.95 14.59 -11.65
C LYS A 150 6.33 13.26 -11.18
N ARG A 151 5.40 12.67 -11.95
CA ARG A 151 4.71 11.41 -11.60
C ARG A 151 5.76 10.37 -11.18
N ASN A 152 5.58 9.80 -9.98
CA ASN A 152 6.44 8.79 -9.33
C ASN A 152 7.88 9.18 -8.94
N GLY A 153 8.32 10.42 -9.20
CA GLY A 153 9.63 10.91 -8.78
C GLY A 153 9.72 11.41 -7.34
N TYR A 154 10.95 11.68 -6.90
CA TYR A 154 11.28 12.37 -5.64
C TYR A 154 11.90 13.75 -5.88
N ALA A 155 12.37 14.03 -7.09
CA ALA A 155 12.86 15.35 -7.49
C ALA A 155 11.69 16.34 -7.62
N THR A 156 11.86 17.51 -7.03
CA THR A 156 10.88 18.61 -7.09
C THR A 156 11.07 19.44 -8.37
N GLN A 157 10.28 20.50 -8.55
CA GLN A 157 10.51 21.48 -9.63
C GLN A 157 11.79 22.31 -9.39
N ILE A 158 12.31 22.32 -8.16
CA ILE A 158 13.54 23.02 -7.80
C ILE A 158 14.73 22.08 -8.04
N GLN A 159 15.65 22.49 -8.90
CA GLN A 159 16.83 21.71 -9.24
C GLN A 159 17.66 21.37 -7.99
N GLY A 160 18.03 20.10 -7.83
CA GLY A 160 18.79 19.60 -6.68
C GLY A 160 17.99 19.44 -5.39
N VAL A 161 16.67 19.68 -5.39
CA VAL A 161 15.80 19.52 -4.22
C VAL A 161 14.87 18.33 -4.40
N PHE A 162 14.84 17.48 -3.37
CA PHE A 162 14.06 16.25 -3.32
C PHE A 162 13.12 16.26 -2.13
N ILE A 163 12.03 15.49 -2.20
CA ILE A 163 10.96 15.49 -1.20
C ILE A 163 10.54 14.07 -0.82
N GLY A 164 10.15 13.86 0.44
CA GLY A 164 9.66 12.59 0.96
C GLY A 164 8.87 12.76 2.27
N GLY A 165 8.20 11.70 2.70
CA GLY A 165 7.39 11.68 3.91
C GLY A 165 6.11 12.49 3.78
N ASP A 166 5.63 13.02 4.89
CA ASP A 166 4.36 13.76 4.93
C ASP A 166 4.38 15.02 4.05
N ALA A 167 5.56 15.59 3.78
CA ALA A 167 5.72 16.70 2.85
C ALA A 167 5.34 16.32 1.41
N ARG A 168 5.51 15.04 1.03
CA ARG A 168 5.13 14.50 -0.28
C ARG A 168 3.73 13.91 -0.28
N ASN A 169 3.41 13.09 0.71
CA ASN A 169 2.21 12.25 0.70
C ASN A 169 1.02 12.86 1.48
N GLY A 170 1.25 13.95 2.22
CA GLY A 170 0.38 14.35 3.32
C GLY A 170 0.53 13.40 4.52
N ALA A 171 -0.23 13.63 5.60
CA ALA A 171 -0.16 12.82 6.82
C ALA A 171 -0.34 11.32 6.52
N ALA A 172 0.78 10.59 6.52
CA ALA A 172 0.87 9.17 6.20
C ALA A 172 1.43 8.39 7.41
N ASN A 173 1.68 7.10 7.23
CA ASN A 173 2.32 6.30 8.26
C ASN A 173 3.85 6.48 8.24
N ILE A 174 4.49 6.23 9.39
CA ILE A 174 5.93 6.39 9.56
C ILE A 174 6.76 5.50 8.61
N ILE A 175 6.25 4.31 8.29
CA ILE A 175 6.93 3.36 7.39
C ILE A 175 6.98 3.92 5.97
N GLY A 176 5.92 4.57 5.51
CA GLY A 176 5.87 5.26 4.23
C GLY A 176 6.88 6.41 4.17
N ALA A 177 7.03 7.18 5.24
CA ALA A 177 8.05 8.23 5.32
C ALA A 177 9.48 7.68 5.27
N VAL A 178 9.74 6.54 5.92
CA VAL A 178 11.03 5.84 5.84
C VAL A 178 11.30 5.33 4.41
N ALA A 179 10.29 4.75 3.77
CA ALA A 179 10.39 4.30 2.38
C ALA A 179 10.70 5.45 1.43
N ASP A 180 10.01 6.59 1.61
CA ASP A 180 10.28 7.81 0.85
C ASP A 180 11.70 8.31 1.07
N GLY A 181 12.20 8.32 2.31
CA GLY A 181 13.58 8.72 2.59
C GLY A 181 14.61 7.87 1.84
N LYS A 182 14.39 6.55 1.79
CA LYS A 182 15.25 5.62 1.02
C LYS A 182 15.21 5.91 -0.47
N ASN A 183 14.02 6.15 -1.03
CA ASN A 183 13.86 6.40 -2.45
C ASN A 183 14.32 7.81 -2.88
N ALA A 184 14.09 8.82 -2.04
CA ALA A 184 14.65 10.16 -2.24
C ALA A 184 16.19 10.11 -2.25
N ALA A 185 16.80 9.35 -1.34
CA ALA A 185 18.25 9.14 -1.33
C ALA A 185 18.75 8.47 -2.63
N ARG A 186 18.00 7.51 -3.20
CA ARG A 186 18.31 6.91 -4.50
C ARG A 186 18.25 7.93 -5.63
N SER A 187 17.21 8.77 -5.66
CA SER A 187 17.08 9.83 -6.66
C SER A 187 18.21 10.86 -6.54
N ILE A 188 18.61 11.24 -5.33
CA ILE A 188 19.77 12.11 -5.09
C ILE A 188 21.05 11.47 -5.63
N ALA A 189 21.28 10.19 -5.32
CA ALA A 189 22.48 9.48 -5.77
C ALA A 189 22.56 9.35 -7.30
N ALA A 190 21.42 9.12 -7.96
CA ALA A 190 21.31 9.06 -9.42
C ALA A 190 21.60 10.44 -10.05
N ASP A 191 21.02 11.52 -9.51
CA ASP A 191 21.26 12.89 -9.97
C ASP A 191 22.72 13.33 -9.79
N ALA A 192 23.38 12.83 -8.73
CA ALA A 192 24.80 13.07 -8.47
C ALA A 192 25.77 12.30 -9.40
N GLN A 193 25.29 11.76 -10.53
CA GLN A 193 26.07 11.12 -11.59
C GLN A 193 27.03 10.01 -11.10
N GLY A 194 26.55 9.15 -10.19
CA GLY A 194 27.34 7.98 -9.77
C GLY A 194 28.50 8.30 -8.83
N ARG A 195 28.51 9.47 -8.18
CA ARG A 195 29.42 9.75 -7.04
C ARG A 195 29.29 8.75 -5.89
N PHE A 196 28.21 7.98 -5.87
CA PHE A 196 27.88 7.02 -4.82
C PHE A 196 27.43 5.67 -5.39
N PRO A 197 28.30 4.94 -6.10
CA PRO A 197 27.91 3.73 -6.82
C PRO A 197 27.46 2.58 -5.90
N ASN A 198 27.84 2.62 -4.60
CA ASN A 198 27.59 1.54 -3.64
C ASN A 198 26.61 1.92 -2.51
N LEU A 199 25.92 3.08 -2.58
CA LEU A 199 25.01 3.53 -1.50
C LEU A 199 23.90 2.51 -1.19
N PHE A 200 23.54 1.68 -2.16
CA PHE A 200 22.46 0.70 -2.06
C PHE A 200 22.91 -0.69 -2.47
N ALA A 201 24.21 -1.01 -2.39
CA ALA A 201 24.69 -2.36 -2.62
C ALA A 201 23.84 -3.33 -1.78
N GLU A 202 23.10 -4.21 -2.45
CA GLU A 202 22.23 -5.13 -1.78
C GLU A 202 23.09 -6.03 -0.89
N HIS A 203 22.76 -6.05 0.39
CA HIS A 203 23.41 -6.99 1.28
C HIS A 203 22.87 -8.38 0.94
N GLN A 204 23.62 -9.14 0.15
CA GLN A 204 23.25 -10.51 -0.16
C GLN A 204 23.21 -11.31 1.13
N ARG A 205 22.00 -11.67 1.55
CA ARG A 205 21.80 -12.58 2.66
C ARG A 205 21.99 -13.99 2.11
N ASN A 206 23.15 -14.60 2.35
CA ASN A 206 23.47 -15.96 1.92
C ASN A 206 22.67 -17.03 2.71
N THR A 207 21.34 -16.93 2.70
CA THR A 207 20.44 -17.87 3.39
C THR A 207 19.96 -18.91 2.41
N LYS A 208 20.02 -20.20 2.78
CA LYS A 208 19.52 -21.27 1.92
C LYS A 208 17.99 -21.24 1.89
N THR A 209 17.41 -21.46 0.71
CA THR A 209 15.95 -21.52 0.51
C THR A 209 15.25 -22.45 1.50
N ARG A 210 15.81 -23.64 1.73
CA ARG A 210 15.29 -24.61 2.71
C ARG A 210 15.15 -24.02 4.10
N ASP A 211 16.15 -23.27 4.57
CA ASP A 211 16.17 -22.71 5.92
C ASP A 211 15.09 -21.61 6.06
N LEU A 212 14.88 -20.82 5.01
CA LEU A 212 13.80 -19.82 4.95
C LEU A 212 12.42 -20.47 4.99
N LEU A 213 12.22 -21.59 4.27
CA LEU A 213 10.96 -22.33 4.30
C LEU A 213 10.69 -22.95 5.67
N LEU A 214 11.70 -23.55 6.30
CA LEU A 214 11.60 -24.07 7.66
C LEU A 214 11.23 -22.97 8.65
N LYS A 215 11.88 -21.79 8.55
CA LYS A 215 11.58 -20.62 9.38
C LYS A 215 10.13 -20.16 9.23
N LYS A 216 9.55 -20.26 8.03
CA LYS A 216 8.16 -19.87 7.73
C LYS A 216 7.13 -20.91 8.14
N SER A 217 7.54 -22.14 8.46
CA SER A 217 6.61 -23.21 8.85
C SER A 217 5.96 -22.98 10.22
N VAL A 218 6.59 -22.18 11.09
CA VAL A 218 6.08 -21.83 12.41
C VAL A 218 6.10 -20.31 12.59
N ARG A 219 4.92 -19.71 12.68
CA ARG A 219 4.79 -18.28 13.00
C ARG A 219 4.83 -18.10 14.51
N GLN A 220 5.81 -17.33 14.98
CA GLN A 220 5.82 -16.85 16.36
C GLN A 220 5.06 -15.52 16.41
N PHE A 221 3.94 -15.50 17.11
CA PHE A 221 3.18 -14.26 17.36
C PHE A 221 3.81 -13.49 18.52
N SER A 222 3.74 -12.16 18.45
CA SER A 222 4.16 -11.34 19.58
C SER A 222 3.25 -11.64 20.77
N PRO A 223 3.77 -11.60 22.01
CA PRO A 223 2.90 -11.50 23.18
C PRO A 223 1.89 -10.37 22.97
N VAL A 224 0.63 -10.62 23.31
CA VAL A 224 -0.38 -9.55 23.35
C VAL A 224 -0.02 -8.64 24.50
N ILE A 225 0.27 -7.40 24.19
CA ILE A 225 0.60 -6.39 25.18
C ILE A 225 -0.74 -5.84 25.67
N THR A 226 -1.14 -6.25 26.86
CA THR A 226 -2.29 -5.64 27.52
C THR A 226 -1.84 -4.32 28.12
N ASP A 227 -2.32 -3.22 27.55
CA ASP A 227 -2.15 -1.84 28.03
C ASP A 227 -2.84 -1.57 29.40
N THR A 228 -2.99 -2.60 30.24
CA THR A 228 -3.67 -2.54 31.54
C THR A 228 -2.82 -1.91 32.63
N ASP A 229 -1.50 -1.86 32.45
CA ASP A 229 -0.59 -1.18 33.37
C ASP A 229 -0.30 0.24 32.90
N THR A 230 -0.62 1.20 33.76
CA THR A 230 -0.44 2.65 33.55
C THR A 230 1.02 3.10 33.36
N GLY A 231 1.99 2.18 33.37
CA GLY A 231 3.41 2.46 33.15
C GLY A 231 3.82 2.24 31.70
N GLN A 232 4.63 3.15 31.15
CA GLN A 232 5.39 2.88 29.93
C GLN A 232 6.42 1.78 30.23
N GLN A 233 6.09 0.52 29.95
CA GLN A 233 7.08 -0.54 29.97
C GLN A 233 7.64 -0.71 28.56
N PRO A 234 8.95 -0.43 28.34
CA PRO A 234 9.56 -0.74 27.06
C PRO A 234 9.52 -2.25 26.83
N LEU A 235 9.00 -2.66 25.67
CA LEU A 235 8.86 -4.08 25.29
C LEU A 235 10.22 -4.77 25.13
N ILE A 236 11.24 -3.98 24.80
CA ILE A 236 12.61 -4.41 24.57
C ILE A 236 13.48 -3.55 25.48
N THR A 237 14.11 -4.19 26.45
CA THR A 237 14.93 -3.58 27.50
C THR A 237 16.41 -3.89 27.37
N SER A 238 16.78 -4.80 26.46
CA SER A 238 18.17 -5.21 26.22
C SER A 238 18.44 -5.48 24.75
N ASP A 239 19.72 -5.41 24.37
CA ASP A 239 20.19 -5.76 23.02
C ASP A 239 19.87 -7.23 22.69
N GLU A 240 19.95 -8.13 23.67
CA GLU A 240 19.62 -9.54 23.50
C GLU A 240 18.14 -9.75 23.12
N GLN A 241 17.22 -9.02 23.79
CA GLN A 241 15.81 -9.02 23.43
C GLN A 241 15.59 -8.43 22.03
N ALA A 242 16.30 -7.35 21.69
CA ALA A 242 16.21 -6.73 20.36
C ALA A 242 16.67 -7.69 19.25
N ILE A 243 17.80 -8.38 19.45
CA ILE A 243 18.34 -9.37 18.52
C ILE A 243 17.38 -10.55 18.39
N THR A 244 16.86 -11.05 19.51
CA THR A 244 15.89 -12.16 19.51
C THR A 244 14.62 -11.78 18.74
N GLU A 245 14.07 -10.59 18.99
CA GLU A 245 12.88 -10.12 18.28
C GLU A 245 13.14 -9.94 16.78
N ALA A 246 14.25 -9.29 16.41
CA ALA A 246 14.65 -9.13 15.01
C ALA A 246 14.86 -10.49 14.31
N SER A 247 15.36 -11.49 15.03
CA SER A 247 15.56 -12.84 14.50
C SER A 247 14.27 -13.54 14.08
N ARG A 248 13.10 -13.08 14.57
CA ARG A 248 11.77 -13.60 14.17
C ARG A 248 11.35 -13.20 12.76
N CYS A 249 12.03 -12.24 12.13
CA CYS A 249 11.75 -11.80 10.76
C CYS A 249 11.71 -12.97 9.78
N LEU A 250 10.61 -13.13 9.05
CA LEU A 250 10.41 -14.24 8.12
C LEU A 250 11.11 -14.06 6.78
N LEU A 251 11.76 -12.92 6.51
CA LEU A 251 12.45 -12.62 5.24
C LEU A 251 11.53 -12.88 4.04
N CYS A 252 10.35 -12.25 4.04
CA CYS A 252 9.38 -12.35 2.94
C CYS A 252 9.83 -11.60 1.68
N ASP A 253 10.76 -10.64 1.83
CA ASP A 253 11.46 -9.95 0.76
C ASP A 253 12.43 -10.87 0.00
N GLU A 254 13.01 -11.87 0.66
CA GLU A 254 13.85 -12.89 0.00
C GLU A 254 12.98 -13.95 -0.70
N ILE A 255 12.04 -14.56 0.03
CA ILE A 255 11.13 -15.57 -0.53
C ILE A 255 9.69 -15.38 -0.04
N CYS A 256 8.80 -15.04 -0.96
CA CYS A 256 7.38 -14.90 -0.71
C CYS A 256 6.63 -16.12 -1.27
N ASN A 257 6.53 -17.24 -0.54
CA ASN A 257 5.88 -18.45 -1.07
C ASN A 257 5.08 -19.29 -0.05
N VAL A 258 4.78 -18.76 1.15
CA VAL A 258 3.98 -19.49 2.16
C VAL A 258 2.64 -19.95 1.59
N CYS A 259 2.03 -19.13 0.73
CA CYS A 259 0.78 -19.43 0.05
C CYS A 259 0.83 -20.66 -0.86
N VAL A 260 2.01 -21.02 -1.38
CA VAL A 260 2.24 -22.22 -2.19
C VAL A 260 2.17 -23.45 -1.28
N THR A 261 2.82 -23.40 -0.11
CA THR A 261 2.89 -24.55 0.81
C THR A 261 1.58 -24.83 1.53
N VAL A 262 0.71 -23.82 1.69
CA VAL A 262 -0.58 -23.98 2.38
C VAL A 262 -1.76 -24.14 1.42
N CYS A 263 -1.58 -24.07 0.11
CA CYS A 263 -2.70 -24.18 -0.83
C CYS A 263 -3.18 -25.63 -0.91
N PRO A 264 -4.40 -25.97 -0.45
CA PRO A 264 -4.87 -27.35 -0.46
C PRO A 264 -5.08 -27.90 -1.87
N ASN A 265 -5.39 -27.03 -2.83
CA ASN A 265 -5.63 -27.39 -4.22
C ASN A 265 -4.40 -27.23 -5.11
N LEU A 266 -3.25 -26.85 -4.55
CA LEU A 266 -2.03 -26.52 -5.31
C LEU A 266 -2.26 -25.46 -6.40
N ALA A 267 -3.21 -24.54 -6.19
CA ALA A 267 -3.49 -23.45 -7.12
C ALA A 267 -2.40 -22.37 -7.10
N ASN A 268 -1.82 -22.06 -5.94
CA ASN A 268 -0.69 -21.13 -5.86
C ASN A 268 0.60 -21.88 -6.21
N GLN A 269 1.35 -21.35 -7.17
CA GLN A 269 2.61 -21.92 -7.65
C GLN A 269 3.73 -20.89 -7.55
N GLY A 270 4.94 -21.36 -7.21
CA GLY A 270 6.14 -20.54 -7.17
C GLY A 270 6.92 -20.64 -8.47
N TYR A 271 7.57 -19.55 -8.87
CA TYR A 271 8.54 -19.53 -9.95
C TYR A 271 9.69 -18.59 -9.60
N GLU A 272 10.80 -18.74 -10.31
CA GLU A 272 11.94 -17.83 -10.21
C GLU A 272 12.02 -16.98 -11.48
N THR A 273 12.29 -15.70 -11.31
CA THR A 273 12.62 -14.76 -12.38
C THR A 273 13.92 -14.06 -12.02
N GLU A 274 14.72 -13.70 -13.03
CA GLU A 274 15.92 -12.92 -12.78
C GLU A 274 15.53 -11.47 -12.42
N PRO A 275 16.13 -10.87 -11.37
CA PRO A 275 15.89 -9.48 -11.05
C PRO A 275 16.16 -8.59 -12.25
N VAL A 276 15.22 -7.71 -12.58
CA VAL A 276 15.25 -6.91 -13.80
C VAL A 276 14.89 -5.47 -13.52
N GLU A 277 15.52 -4.58 -14.30
CA GLU A 277 15.34 -3.15 -14.24
C GLU A 277 15.24 -2.63 -15.68
N PHE A 278 14.13 -1.96 -15.99
CA PHE A 278 13.91 -1.31 -17.27
C PHE A 278 13.73 0.19 -17.07
N PHE A 279 14.47 0.98 -17.85
CA PHE A 279 14.21 2.41 -18.02
C PHE A 279 13.21 2.57 -19.15
N LEU A 280 11.93 2.65 -18.81
CA LEU A 280 10.88 2.62 -19.81
C LEU A 280 10.85 3.92 -20.61
N LYS A 281 10.35 3.79 -21.83
CA LYS A 281 9.96 4.90 -22.68
C LYS A 281 8.45 4.81 -22.90
N LYS A 282 7.82 5.95 -23.15
CA LYS A 282 6.41 6.02 -23.53
C LYS A 282 6.26 6.57 -24.94
N ALA A 283 5.20 6.12 -25.59
CA ALA A 283 4.77 6.65 -26.86
C ALA A 283 4.04 7.97 -26.64
N VAL A 284 4.35 8.99 -27.43
CA VAL A 284 3.67 10.30 -27.42
C VAL A 284 3.27 10.62 -28.84
N ARG A 285 2.01 10.97 -29.04
CA ARG A 285 1.52 11.38 -30.34
C ARG A 285 2.02 12.79 -30.68
N GLN A 286 2.57 12.95 -31.87
CA GLN A 286 3.02 14.25 -32.39
C GLN A 286 1.92 14.95 -33.19
N ASP A 287 2.09 16.25 -33.39
CA ASP A 287 1.13 17.10 -34.12
C ASP A 287 0.93 16.66 -35.59
N ASP A 288 1.95 16.05 -36.19
CA ASP A 288 1.90 15.48 -37.55
C ASP A 288 1.22 14.10 -37.62
N GLY A 289 0.78 13.58 -36.48
CA GLY A 289 0.15 12.27 -36.33
C GLY A 289 1.12 11.09 -36.16
N SER A 290 2.44 11.34 -36.21
CA SER A 290 3.46 10.31 -35.94
C SER A 290 3.59 10.00 -34.45
N ALA A 291 4.21 8.86 -34.12
CA ALA A 291 4.52 8.48 -32.75
C ALA A 291 5.96 8.88 -32.40
N GLY A 292 6.12 9.79 -31.43
CA GLY A 292 7.38 10.03 -30.74
C GLY A 292 7.59 9.05 -29.59
N ILE A 293 8.84 8.86 -29.20
CA ILE A 293 9.25 8.05 -28.05
C ILE A 293 10.00 8.96 -27.09
N VAL A 294 9.55 9.06 -25.85
CA VAL A 294 10.20 9.86 -24.80
C VAL A 294 10.45 9.01 -23.56
N ALA A 295 11.42 9.42 -22.73
CA ALA A 295 11.69 8.77 -21.46
C ALA A 295 10.45 8.78 -20.56
N ASP A 296 10.24 7.67 -19.87
CA ASP A 296 9.15 7.47 -18.91
C ASP A 296 9.72 6.99 -17.56
N ASP A 297 8.93 6.24 -16.81
CA ASP A 297 9.30 5.74 -15.49
C ASP A 297 10.16 4.47 -15.56
N GLN A 298 10.64 4.04 -14.41
CA GLN A 298 11.37 2.80 -14.24
C GLN A 298 10.41 1.64 -13.92
N PHE A 299 10.75 0.43 -14.36
CA PHE A 299 10.11 -0.80 -13.92
C PHE A 299 11.16 -1.71 -13.28
N VAL A 300 10.89 -2.20 -12.07
CA VAL A 300 11.84 -3.01 -11.29
C VAL A 300 11.15 -4.23 -10.70
N VAL A 301 11.75 -5.39 -10.91
CA VAL A 301 11.49 -6.60 -10.12
C VAL A 301 12.80 -6.97 -9.43
N SER A 302 12.88 -6.73 -8.12
CA SER A 302 14.10 -7.02 -7.33
C SER A 302 14.09 -8.41 -6.69
N GLN A 303 12.90 -8.91 -6.32
CA GLN A 303 12.77 -10.21 -5.69
C GLN A 303 12.77 -11.33 -6.75
N ARG A 304 13.69 -12.29 -6.63
CA ARG A 304 13.81 -13.44 -7.54
C ARG A 304 12.62 -14.40 -7.47
N TYR A 305 12.18 -14.72 -6.25
CA TYR A 305 11.09 -15.66 -6.02
C TYR A 305 9.73 -14.98 -6.17
N GLN A 306 8.95 -15.45 -7.13
CA GLN A 306 7.62 -14.94 -7.45
C GLN A 306 6.56 -16.03 -7.30
N VAL A 307 5.30 -15.61 -7.22
CA VAL A 307 4.14 -16.50 -7.09
C VAL A 307 3.06 -16.09 -8.08
N PHE A 308 2.40 -17.09 -8.66
CA PHE A 308 1.18 -16.93 -9.43
C PHE A 308 0.10 -17.90 -8.92
N ASN A 309 -1.14 -17.66 -9.31
CA ASN A 309 -2.29 -18.52 -9.02
C ASN A 309 -2.76 -19.22 -10.31
N ILE A 310 -3.23 -20.46 -10.21
CA ILE A 310 -3.88 -21.19 -11.29
C ILE A 310 -5.39 -21.18 -11.02
N GLY A 311 -6.11 -20.38 -11.81
CA GLY A 311 -7.55 -20.18 -11.64
C GLY A 311 -8.34 -21.49 -11.72
N ASN A 312 -7.93 -22.41 -12.60
CA ASN A 312 -8.55 -23.73 -12.76
C ASN A 312 -8.58 -24.59 -11.49
N PHE A 313 -7.63 -24.39 -10.57
CA PHE A 313 -7.53 -25.17 -9.33
C PHE A 313 -8.03 -24.39 -8.12
N CYS A 314 -8.15 -23.07 -8.23
CA CYS A 314 -8.55 -22.21 -7.14
C CYS A 314 -10.06 -22.31 -6.90
N ASN A 315 -10.45 -22.64 -5.66
CA ASN A 315 -11.84 -22.57 -5.21
C ASN A 315 -12.09 -21.41 -4.25
N GLU A 316 -11.17 -20.44 -4.20
CA GLU A 316 -11.24 -19.26 -3.34
C GLU A 316 -11.45 -19.56 -1.84
N CYS A 317 -10.99 -20.71 -1.33
CA CYS A 317 -11.15 -21.08 0.08
C CYS A 317 -10.49 -20.12 1.09
N GLY A 318 -9.65 -19.18 0.63
CA GLY A 318 -9.01 -18.18 1.47
C GLY A 318 -7.88 -18.70 2.37
N ASN A 319 -7.51 -19.99 2.29
CA ASN A 319 -6.47 -20.54 3.17
C ASN A 319 -5.14 -19.78 3.03
N CYS A 320 -4.76 -19.41 1.80
CA CYS A 320 -3.56 -18.62 1.56
C CYS A 320 -3.60 -17.20 2.16
N THR A 321 -4.77 -16.61 2.37
CA THR A 321 -4.94 -15.33 3.07
C THR A 321 -4.62 -15.48 4.55
N THR A 322 -5.17 -16.51 5.20
CA THR A 322 -4.98 -16.78 6.63
C THR A 322 -3.50 -16.91 7.01
N PHE A 323 -2.69 -17.53 6.15
CA PHE A 323 -1.27 -17.76 6.40
C PHE A 323 -0.34 -16.68 5.83
N CYS A 324 -0.87 -15.68 5.12
CA CYS A 324 -0.05 -14.64 4.52
C CYS A 324 0.60 -13.76 5.60
N PRO A 325 1.94 -13.70 5.71
CA PRO A 325 2.60 -12.90 6.74
C PRO A 325 2.50 -11.40 6.50
N THR A 326 2.13 -10.99 5.28
CA THR A 326 1.94 -9.59 4.89
C THR A 326 0.46 -9.21 4.79
N SER A 327 -0.44 -10.04 5.35
CA SER A 327 -1.90 -9.84 5.33
C SER A 327 -2.52 -9.68 3.93
N GLY A 328 -1.84 -10.19 2.89
CA GLY A 328 -2.38 -10.24 1.53
C GLY A 328 -3.34 -11.41 1.33
N SER A 329 -4.05 -11.41 0.21
CA SER A 329 -4.88 -12.49 -0.29
C SER A 329 -4.30 -13.07 -1.57
N PRO A 330 -3.31 -13.98 -1.50
CA PRO A 330 -2.55 -14.43 -2.67
C PRO A 330 -3.37 -14.95 -3.85
N TYR A 331 -4.52 -15.57 -3.59
CA TYR A 331 -5.42 -16.04 -4.66
C TYR A 331 -6.10 -14.92 -5.46
N ARG A 332 -6.11 -13.69 -4.94
CA ARG A 332 -6.62 -12.47 -5.61
C ARG A 332 -5.49 -11.54 -6.02
N ASP A 333 -4.48 -11.39 -5.16
CA ASP A 333 -3.43 -10.39 -5.32
C ASP A 333 -2.31 -10.84 -6.29
N LYS A 334 -2.16 -12.15 -6.51
CA LYS A 334 -1.12 -12.69 -7.40
C LYS A 334 -1.70 -12.90 -8.80
N PRO A 335 -0.87 -12.80 -9.86
CA PRO A 335 -1.31 -13.04 -11.23
C PRO A 335 -2.01 -14.40 -11.37
N THR A 336 -3.24 -14.40 -11.87
CA THR A 336 -4.03 -15.62 -12.06
C THR A 336 -3.93 -16.08 -13.50
N PHE A 337 -3.42 -17.29 -13.71
CA PHE A 337 -3.31 -17.94 -15.01
C PHE A 337 -4.39 -18.99 -15.19
N TRP A 338 -4.92 -19.04 -16.41
CA TRP A 338 -5.89 -20.04 -16.85
C TRP A 338 -5.19 -21.03 -17.77
N LEU A 339 -5.47 -22.32 -17.60
CA LEU A 339 -4.75 -23.41 -18.27
C LEU A 339 -5.26 -23.70 -19.68
N THR A 340 -6.52 -23.34 -19.98
CA THR A 340 -7.16 -23.60 -21.27
C THR A 340 -7.80 -22.33 -21.84
N PRO A 341 -7.93 -22.22 -23.17
CA PRO A 341 -8.62 -21.10 -23.82
C PRO A 341 -10.05 -20.91 -23.31
N GLU A 342 -10.79 -21.99 -23.09
CA GLU A 342 -12.19 -21.93 -22.63
C GLU A 342 -12.29 -21.40 -21.19
N SER A 343 -11.33 -21.79 -20.35
CA SER A 343 -11.25 -21.29 -18.96
C SER A 343 -10.91 -19.80 -18.93
N PHE A 344 -9.99 -19.37 -19.80
CA PHE A 344 -9.62 -17.97 -19.95
C PHE A 344 -10.77 -17.12 -20.51
N GLU A 345 -11.50 -17.63 -21.51
CA GLU A 345 -12.62 -16.92 -22.13
C GLU A 345 -13.76 -16.70 -21.14
N SER A 346 -14.06 -17.70 -20.31
CA SER A 346 -15.12 -17.64 -19.28
C SER A 346 -14.73 -16.84 -18.04
N ALA A 347 -13.43 -16.63 -17.78
CA ALA A 347 -12.95 -15.84 -16.64
C ALA A 347 -13.25 -14.34 -16.80
N GLU A 348 -13.44 -13.64 -15.67
CA GLU A 348 -13.61 -12.18 -15.66
C GLU A 348 -12.31 -11.45 -16.03
N GLU A 349 -11.18 -11.92 -15.50
CA GLU A 349 -9.85 -11.37 -15.71
C GLU A 349 -8.77 -12.45 -15.58
N GLY A 350 -7.53 -12.09 -15.92
CA GLY A 350 -6.34 -12.92 -15.68
C GLY A 350 -5.47 -13.06 -16.91
N PHE A 351 -4.67 -14.13 -16.92
CA PHE A 351 -3.64 -14.36 -17.93
C PHE A 351 -3.80 -15.73 -18.60
N PHE A 352 -3.43 -15.78 -19.88
CA PHE A 352 -3.28 -17.02 -20.63
C PHE A 352 -1.94 -17.00 -21.37
N ILE A 353 -1.23 -18.14 -21.37
CA ILE A 353 0.00 -18.30 -22.14
C ILE A 353 -0.20 -19.38 -23.18
N ALA A 354 0.13 -19.05 -24.43
CA ALA A 354 0.18 -19.97 -25.56
C ALA A 354 1.59 -20.04 -26.15
N GLU A 355 1.84 -21.11 -26.87
CA GLU A 355 3.06 -21.32 -27.66
C GLU A 355 2.65 -21.66 -29.09
N GLU A 356 3.06 -20.84 -30.06
CA GLU A 356 2.73 -20.98 -31.48
C GLU A 356 4.01 -20.75 -32.28
N ASP A 357 4.41 -21.69 -33.14
CA ASP A 357 5.58 -21.57 -34.03
C ASP A 357 6.88 -21.06 -33.34
N ASP A 358 7.22 -21.64 -32.18
CA ASP A 358 8.35 -21.23 -31.31
C ASP A 358 8.25 -19.82 -30.69
N GLU A 359 7.09 -19.17 -30.80
CA GLU A 359 6.76 -17.90 -30.17
C GLU A 359 5.92 -18.11 -28.90
N ILE A 360 6.25 -17.38 -27.84
CA ILE A 360 5.48 -17.42 -26.59
C ILE A 360 4.58 -16.19 -26.55
N ILE A 361 3.28 -16.41 -26.40
CA ILE A 361 2.27 -15.36 -26.37
C ILE A 361 1.67 -15.32 -24.97
N ILE A 362 1.72 -14.17 -24.30
CA ILE A 362 0.97 -13.92 -23.08
C ILE A 362 -0.15 -12.93 -23.37
N ILE A 363 -1.37 -13.30 -22.97
CA ILE A 363 -2.58 -12.50 -23.13
C ILE A 363 -3.05 -12.13 -21.73
N SER A 364 -3.31 -10.85 -21.49
CA SER A 364 -3.95 -10.36 -20.27
C SER A 364 -5.37 -9.91 -20.60
N LYS A 365 -6.34 -10.39 -19.83
CA LYS A 365 -7.75 -9.97 -19.88
C LYS A 365 -8.05 -9.14 -18.65
N ARG A 366 -8.62 -7.94 -18.87
CA ARG A 366 -9.02 -7.01 -17.82
C ARG A 366 -10.50 -7.15 -17.48
N THR A 367 -10.90 -6.64 -16.33
CA THR A 367 -12.30 -6.67 -15.85
C THR A 367 -13.28 -5.91 -16.77
N ASP A 368 -12.81 -4.95 -17.56
CA ASP A 368 -13.61 -4.27 -18.58
C ASP A 368 -13.78 -5.09 -19.88
N GLY A 369 -13.22 -6.31 -19.92
CA GLY A 369 -13.24 -7.21 -21.06
C GLY A 369 -12.17 -6.92 -22.11
N SER A 370 -11.43 -5.81 -21.99
CA SER A 370 -10.32 -5.52 -22.91
C SER A 370 -9.16 -6.49 -22.70
N THR A 371 -8.43 -6.75 -23.78
CA THR A 371 -7.24 -7.60 -23.76
C THR A 371 -6.02 -6.82 -24.25
N VAL A 372 -4.87 -7.23 -23.72
CA VAL A 372 -3.55 -6.82 -24.22
C VAL A 372 -2.70 -8.06 -24.43
N VAL A 373 -1.80 -7.98 -25.39
CA VAL A 373 -0.98 -9.12 -25.82
C VAL A 373 0.48 -8.71 -25.83
N LEU A 374 1.34 -9.57 -25.30
CA LEU A 374 2.77 -9.51 -25.51
C LEU A 374 3.24 -10.83 -26.14
N ARG A 375 3.86 -10.73 -27.30
CA ARG A 375 4.41 -11.87 -28.04
C ARG A 375 5.94 -11.81 -28.02
N GLN A 376 6.56 -12.89 -27.57
CA GLN A 376 8.00 -13.06 -27.58
C GLN A 376 8.44 -13.77 -28.85
N LYS A 377 9.12 -13.04 -29.74
CA LYS A 377 9.76 -13.57 -30.95
C LYS A 377 11.27 -13.69 -30.77
N ALA A 378 11.97 -14.27 -31.75
CA ALA A 378 13.41 -14.52 -31.70
C ALA A 378 14.23 -13.30 -31.21
N ASN A 379 14.01 -12.12 -31.80
CA ASN A 379 14.83 -10.91 -31.52
C ASN A 379 14.04 -9.73 -30.95
N VAL A 380 12.71 -9.84 -30.85
CA VAL A 380 11.84 -8.72 -30.46
C VAL A 380 10.70 -9.19 -29.57
N TYR A 381 10.13 -8.26 -28.83
CA TYR A 381 8.78 -8.38 -28.30
C TYR A 381 7.81 -7.56 -29.15
N GLU A 382 6.63 -8.11 -29.40
CA GLU A 382 5.51 -7.36 -29.99
C GLU A 382 4.45 -7.14 -28.93
N TRP A 383 4.21 -5.87 -28.62
CA TRP A 383 3.13 -5.42 -27.75
C TRP A 383 1.94 -4.97 -28.59
N ASP A 384 0.76 -5.41 -28.19
CA ASP A 384 -0.49 -5.01 -28.83
C ASP A 384 -1.58 -4.70 -27.79
N SER A 385 -2.29 -3.60 -28.01
CA SER A 385 -3.38 -3.13 -27.17
C SER A 385 -4.37 -2.34 -28.01
N SER A 386 -5.56 -2.07 -27.47
CA SER A 386 -6.56 -1.21 -28.12
C SER A 386 -6.06 0.22 -28.39
N VAL A 387 -5.04 0.69 -27.66
CA VAL A 387 -4.53 2.06 -27.75
C VAL A 387 -3.39 2.17 -28.77
N PHE A 388 -2.43 1.25 -28.71
CA PHE A 388 -1.23 1.26 -29.55
C PHE A 388 -0.58 -0.12 -29.62
N SER A 389 0.21 -0.31 -30.67
CA SER A 389 1.14 -1.44 -30.83
C SER A 389 2.59 -0.95 -30.82
N ALA A 390 3.50 -1.80 -30.35
CA ALA A 390 4.92 -1.50 -30.32
C ALA A 390 5.78 -2.73 -30.57
N THR A 391 6.89 -2.54 -31.27
CA THR A 391 7.96 -3.53 -31.37
C THR A 391 9.09 -3.11 -30.44
N LEU A 392 9.49 -3.99 -29.53
CA LEU A 392 10.51 -3.73 -28.53
C LEU A 392 11.73 -4.62 -28.78
N ASP A 393 12.93 -4.09 -28.60
CA ASP A 393 14.15 -4.88 -28.62
C ASP A 393 14.16 -5.90 -27.48
N ARG A 394 14.53 -7.15 -27.77
CA ARG A 394 14.42 -8.25 -26.78
C ARG A 394 15.38 -8.11 -25.61
N LEU A 395 16.54 -7.47 -25.80
CA LEU A 395 17.58 -7.37 -24.78
C LEU A 395 17.42 -6.11 -23.92
N THR A 396 17.17 -4.98 -24.58
CA THR A 396 17.12 -3.65 -23.95
C THR A 396 15.72 -3.23 -23.57
N PHE A 397 14.69 -3.89 -24.11
CA PHE A 397 13.28 -3.52 -23.99
C PHE A 397 12.96 -2.12 -24.55
N GLU A 398 13.88 -1.53 -25.34
CA GLU A 398 13.66 -0.25 -25.98
C GLU A 398 12.65 -0.38 -27.13
N PRO A 399 11.67 0.53 -27.24
CA PRO A 399 10.78 0.57 -28.38
C PRO A 399 11.53 0.94 -29.67
N ILE A 400 11.43 0.06 -30.66
CA ILE A 400 11.97 0.20 -32.01
C ILE A 400 10.95 0.94 -32.90
N ASN A 401 9.68 0.55 -32.80
CA ASN A 401 8.59 1.15 -33.55
C ASN A 401 7.32 1.21 -32.71
N VAL A 402 6.50 2.24 -32.93
CA VAL A 402 5.23 2.44 -32.25
C VAL A 402 4.16 2.94 -33.21
N THR A 403 2.97 2.36 -33.14
CA THR A 403 1.80 2.78 -33.93
C THR A 403 0.59 2.98 -33.01
N PHE A 404 0.00 4.18 -33.02
CA PHE A 404 -1.25 4.45 -32.30
C PHE A 404 -2.47 3.95 -33.07
N HIS A 405 -3.41 3.34 -32.36
CA HIS A 405 -4.71 2.91 -32.86
C HIS A 405 -5.83 3.82 -32.36
N ASP A 406 -5.74 4.30 -31.12
CA ASP A 406 -6.68 5.28 -30.55
C ASP A 406 -6.12 6.71 -30.66
N HIS A 407 -6.70 7.50 -31.55
CA HIS A 407 -6.30 8.89 -31.79
C HIS A 407 -6.72 9.85 -30.67
N ALA A 408 -7.57 9.44 -29.73
CA ALA A 408 -7.97 10.27 -28.58
C ALA A 408 -6.92 10.26 -27.46
N VAL A 409 -5.99 9.29 -27.47
CA VAL A 409 -4.98 9.13 -26.43
C VAL A 409 -3.68 9.85 -26.83
N PRO A 410 -3.23 10.88 -26.08
CA PRO A 410 -2.03 11.65 -26.43
C PRO A 410 -0.72 10.94 -26.10
N GLU A 411 -0.71 10.04 -25.11
CA GLU A 411 0.47 9.27 -24.70
C GLU A 411 0.10 7.91 -24.10
N ALA A 412 0.96 6.92 -24.28
CA ALA A 412 0.78 5.56 -23.76
C ALA A 412 2.11 4.95 -23.29
N GLY A 413 2.10 4.37 -22.09
CA GLY A 413 3.30 3.78 -21.46
C GLY A 413 3.43 2.28 -21.69
N LEU A 414 4.63 1.75 -21.43
CA LEU A 414 5.00 0.33 -21.59
C LEU A 414 5.13 -0.43 -20.25
N GLN A 415 4.59 0.12 -19.15
CA GLN A 415 4.63 -0.49 -17.81
C GLN A 415 4.02 -1.90 -17.79
N GLU A 416 2.84 -2.06 -18.40
CA GLU A 416 2.17 -3.37 -18.46
C GLU A 416 2.92 -4.36 -19.36
N ALA A 417 3.49 -3.90 -20.48
CA ALA A 417 4.34 -4.72 -21.33
C ALA A 417 5.57 -5.25 -20.56
N ALA A 418 6.22 -4.39 -19.79
CA ALA A 418 7.35 -4.76 -18.94
C ALA A 418 6.95 -5.80 -17.88
N TRP A 419 5.75 -5.64 -17.29
CA TRP A 419 5.20 -6.61 -16.36
C TRP A 419 4.91 -7.96 -17.02
N LEU A 420 4.21 -7.99 -18.15
CA LEU A 420 3.93 -9.22 -18.90
C LEU A 420 5.21 -9.95 -19.31
N ARG A 421 6.27 -9.21 -19.67
CA ARG A 421 7.57 -9.82 -19.96
C ARG A 421 8.09 -10.63 -18.76
N THR A 422 7.95 -10.13 -17.54
CA THR A 422 8.40 -10.87 -16.33
C THR A 422 7.53 -12.10 -16.05
N LEU A 423 6.26 -12.04 -16.43
CA LEU A 423 5.32 -13.14 -16.29
C LEU A 423 5.54 -14.26 -17.31
N LEU A 424 6.27 -14.02 -18.41
CA LEU A 424 6.61 -15.09 -19.37
C LEU A 424 7.42 -16.22 -18.73
N ASP A 425 8.16 -15.99 -17.64
CA ASP A 425 8.87 -17.06 -16.93
C ASP A 425 7.92 -18.12 -16.33
N VAL A 426 6.64 -17.76 -16.11
CA VAL A 426 5.59 -18.70 -15.67
C VAL A 426 5.36 -19.81 -16.70
N HIS A 427 5.60 -19.55 -18.00
CA HIS A 427 5.46 -20.54 -19.06
C HIS A 427 6.22 -21.84 -18.74
N LYS A 428 7.44 -21.74 -18.21
CA LYS A 428 8.27 -22.91 -17.84
C LYS A 428 7.56 -23.83 -16.84
N VAL A 429 6.83 -23.24 -15.88
CA VAL A 429 6.07 -23.98 -14.86
C VAL A 429 4.77 -24.55 -15.45
N LEU A 430 4.02 -23.75 -16.21
CA LEU A 430 2.76 -24.17 -16.83
C LEU A 430 2.95 -25.33 -17.82
N SER A 431 4.00 -25.28 -18.65
CA SER A 431 4.29 -26.33 -19.63
C SER A 431 4.55 -27.69 -18.97
N VAL A 432 5.13 -27.71 -17.76
CA VAL A 432 5.31 -28.95 -16.99
C VAL A 432 3.97 -29.45 -16.44
N ILE A 433 3.14 -28.54 -15.91
CA ILE A 433 1.82 -28.88 -15.36
C ILE A 433 0.90 -29.42 -16.45
N GLN A 434 0.81 -28.75 -17.60
CA GLN A 434 -0.02 -29.16 -18.74
C GLN A 434 0.41 -30.53 -19.29
N LYS A 435 1.71 -30.79 -19.41
CA LYS A 435 2.22 -32.12 -19.79
C LYS A 435 1.73 -33.22 -18.84
N ASN A 436 1.79 -32.97 -17.53
CA ASN A 436 1.36 -33.95 -16.54
C ASN A 436 -0.16 -34.17 -16.54
N ILE A 437 -0.97 -33.12 -16.75
CA ILE A 437 -2.44 -33.26 -16.86
C ILE A 437 -2.79 -34.15 -18.06
N ASN A 438 -2.14 -33.94 -19.20
CA ASN A 438 -2.40 -34.70 -20.43
C ASN A 438 -1.97 -36.17 -20.33
N THR A 439 -1.01 -36.50 -19.46
CA THR A 439 -0.60 -37.90 -19.21
C THR A 439 -1.51 -38.68 -18.26
N VAL A 440 -2.45 -38.00 -17.58
CA VAL A 440 -3.33 -38.60 -16.54
C VAL A 440 -4.78 -38.72 -17.04
N GLN A 441 -5.10 -38.24 -18.25
CA GLN A 441 -6.39 -38.56 -18.87
C GLN A 441 -6.39 -40.03 -19.36
N PRO A 442 -7.40 -40.84 -18.98
CA PRO A 442 -7.51 -42.25 -19.37
C PRO A 442 -7.77 -42.45 -20.87
#